data_AF-A0A9X2ZIW5-F1
#
_entry.id   AF-A0A9X2ZIW5-F1
#
_cell.length_a   1.000
_cell.length_b   1.000
_cell.length_c   1.000
_cell.angle_alpha   90.00
_cell.angle_beta   90.00
_cell.angle_gamma   90.00
#
_symmetry.space_group_name_H-M   'P 1'
#
loop_
_entity.id
_entity.type
_entity.pdbx_description
1 polymer ?
#
loop_
_entity_poly.entity_id
_entity_poly.type
_entity_poly.pdbx_seq_one_letter_code
_entity_poly.pdbx_strand_id
1 'polypeptide(L)'
;MRENKIPKRLIELGLVLQYDSEVFKCELKEEQFLTWIERLLINRERAKIMSGDTTYTQTKVLESKIEAVLIEVKKSNWHPFKEIEYAKVI
;
A
#
# COMPACT_ATOMS: atom_id res chain seq x y z
N MET A 1 0.41 17.56 23.20
CA MET A 1 1.19 16.89 22.15
C MET A 1 0.19 16.37 21.13
N ARG A 2 0.23 16.81 19.87
CA ARG A 2 -0.67 16.25 18.83
C ARG A 2 -0.16 14.84 18.53
N GLU A 3 -1.01 13.84 18.67
CA GLU A 3 -0.73 12.50 18.17
C GLU A 3 -0.54 12.64 16.65
N ASN A 4 0.69 12.48 16.16
CA ASN A 4 0.96 12.37 14.72
C ASN A 4 0.36 11.04 14.25
N LYS A 5 -0.96 11.06 13.98
CA LYS A 5 -1.69 9.92 13.44
C LYS A 5 -1.19 9.69 12.02
N ILE A 6 -0.58 8.53 11.80
CA ILE A 6 -0.13 8.09 10.48
C ILE A 6 -1.34 8.17 9.53
N PRO A 7 -1.22 8.84 8.37
CA PRO A 7 -2.33 8.95 7.44
C PRO A 7 -2.83 7.57 7.02
N LYS A 8 -4.15 7.34 7.09
CA LYS A 8 -4.77 6.06 6.72
C LYS A 8 -4.34 5.58 5.33
N ARG A 9 -4.22 6.50 4.38
CA ARG A 9 -3.80 6.18 3.00
C ARG A 9 -2.38 5.63 2.93
N LEU A 10 -1.47 6.14 3.75
CA LEU A 10 -0.10 5.63 3.84
C LEU A 10 -0.09 4.18 4.34
N ILE A 11 -1.02 3.85 5.26
CA ILE A 11 -1.22 2.50 5.77
C ILE A 11 -1.70 1.56 4.66
N GLU A 12 -2.80 1.94 4.00
CA GLU A 12 -3.40 1.19 2.89
C GLU A 12 -2.42 0.90 1.76
N LEU A 13 -1.67 1.91 1.30
CA LEU A 13 -0.69 1.75 0.23
C LEU A 13 0.47 0.84 0.64
N GLY A 14 0.86 0.84 1.92
CA GLY A 14 1.86 -0.09 2.44
C GLY A 14 1.35 -1.52 2.42
N LEU A 15 0.11 -1.75 2.89
CA LEU A 15 -0.52 -3.07 2.90
C LEU A 15 -0.62 -3.66 1.49
N VAL A 16 -1.02 -2.85 0.51
CA VAL A 16 -1.11 -3.28 -0.90
C VAL A 16 0.22 -3.77 -1.43
N LEU A 17 1.31 -3.02 -1.21
CA LEU A 17 2.64 -3.42 -1.67
C LEU A 17 3.14 -4.69 -1.00
N GLN A 18 2.87 -4.85 0.29
CA GLN A 18 3.30 -6.00 1.05
C GLN A 18 2.51 -7.25 0.66
N TYR A 19 1.19 -7.14 0.54
CA TYR A 19 0.32 -8.21 0.07
C TYR A 19 0.74 -8.70 -1.32
N ASP A 20 0.89 -7.79 -2.28
CA ASP A 20 1.34 -8.10 -3.64
C ASP A 20 2.73 -8.76 -3.67
N SER A 21 3.62 -8.42 -2.73
CA SER A 21 4.96 -9.03 -2.64
C SER A 21 4.95 -10.39 -1.95
N GLU A 22 4.13 -10.58 -0.91
CA GLU A 22 4.11 -11.80 -0.08
C GLU A 22 3.24 -12.89 -0.72
N VAL A 23 2.05 -12.55 -1.23
CA VAL A 23 1.18 -13.53 -1.92
C VAL A 23 1.81 -14.02 -3.22
N PHE A 24 2.48 -13.13 -3.97
CA PHE A 24 3.24 -13.53 -5.16
C PHE A 24 4.34 -14.55 -4.82
N LYS A 25 5.00 -14.41 -3.67
CA LYS A 25 6.07 -15.31 -3.24
C LYS A 25 5.55 -16.64 -2.68
N CYS A 26 4.41 -16.61 -1.98
CA CYS A 26 4.00 -17.71 -1.12
C CYS A 26 3.07 -18.73 -1.78
N GLU A 27 2.13 -18.31 -2.64
CA GLU A 27 0.98 -19.19 -2.90
C GLU A 27 0.71 -19.56 -4.35
N LEU A 28 0.94 -18.66 -5.32
CA LEU A 28 0.27 -18.81 -6.62
C LEU A 28 1.17 -19.00 -7.83
N LYS A 29 2.45 -18.59 -7.81
CA LYS A 29 3.28 -18.43 -9.05
C LYS A 29 2.52 -17.70 -10.18
N GLU A 30 1.47 -16.96 -9.83
CA GLU A 30 0.65 -16.20 -10.75
C GLU A 30 1.31 -14.84 -11.02
N GLU A 31 0.83 -14.19 -12.07
CA GLU A 31 1.27 -12.87 -12.47
C GLU A 31 1.07 -11.86 -11.32
N GLN A 32 2.04 -10.97 -11.13
CA GLN A 32 1.97 -9.96 -10.08
C GLN A 32 0.72 -9.09 -10.27
N PHE A 33 -0.02 -8.83 -9.19
CA PHE A 33 -1.24 -8.01 -9.22
C PHE A 33 -0.92 -6.58 -9.70
N LEU A 34 0.25 -6.10 -9.28
CA LEU A 34 0.81 -4.83 -9.68
C LEU A 34 2.00 -5.03 -10.60
N THR A 35 2.00 -4.29 -11.71
CA THR A 35 3.19 -4.12 -12.54
C THR A 35 4.26 -3.32 -11.79
N TRP A 36 5.50 -3.39 -12.27
CA TRP A 36 6.59 -2.59 -11.71
C TRP A 36 6.30 -1.08 -11.70
N ILE A 37 5.67 -0.56 -12.77
CA ILE A 37 5.29 0.87 -12.86
C ILE A 37 4.24 1.23 -11.81
N GLU A 38 3.24 0.39 -11.59
CA GLU A 38 2.20 0.62 -10.59
C GLU A 38 2.77 0.63 -9.17
N ARG A 39 3.72 -0.29 -8.87
CA ARG A 39 4.46 -0.28 -7.60
C ARG A 39 5.27 1.00 -7.41
N LEU A 40 5.91 1.50 -8.47
CA LEU A 40 6.66 2.75 -8.42
C LEU A 40 5.74 3.94 -8.13
N LEU A 41 4.58 4.00 -8.78
CA LEU A 41 3.58 5.05 -8.55
C LEU A 41 3.05 5.03 -7.11
N ILE A 42 2.75 3.84 -6.57
CA ILE A 42 2.33 3.68 -5.18
C ILE A 42 3.44 4.14 -4.22
N ASN A 43 4.70 3.74 -4.45
CA ASN A 43 5.81 4.19 -3.60
C ASN A 43 6.03 5.70 -3.67
N ARG A 44 5.88 6.31 -4.84
CA ARG A 44 5.95 7.77 -4.99
C ARG A 44 4.85 8.47 -4.19
N GLU A 45 3.64 7.93 -4.22
CA GLU A 45 2.52 8.46 -3.44
C GLU A 45 2.78 8.33 -1.93
N ARG A 46 3.29 7.18 -1.47
CA ARG A 46 3.70 7.01 -0.07
C ARG A 46 4.74 8.04 0.35
N ALA A 47 5.75 8.30 -0.49
CA ALA A 47 6.79 9.29 -0.22
C ALA A 47 6.22 10.71 -0.10
N LYS A 48 5.29 11.10 -0.98
CA LYS A 48 4.57 12.38 -0.88
C LYS A 48 3.83 12.53 0.44
N ILE A 49 3.05 11.51 0.81
CA ILE A 49 2.28 11.51 2.07
C ILE A 49 3.23 11.63 3.27
N MET A 50 4.36 10.92 3.25
CA MET A 50 5.40 11.02 4.30
C MET A 50 6.05 12.41 4.37
N SER A 51 6.14 13.14 3.24
CA SER A 51 6.60 14.54 3.23
C SER A 51 5.52 15.56 3.62
N GLY A 52 4.32 15.12 4.00
CA GLY A 52 3.20 15.99 4.36
C GLY A 52 2.36 16.48 3.18
N ASP A 53 2.63 16.02 1.96
CA ASP A 53 1.79 16.27 0.79
C ASP A 53 0.68 15.21 0.73
N THR A 54 -0.54 15.63 1.05
CA THR A 54 -1.73 14.77 1.01
C THR A 54 -2.53 14.92 -0.28
N THR A 55 -2.00 15.60 -1.30
CA THR A 55 -2.66 15.74 -2.60
C THR A 55 -2.45 14.47 -3.43
N TYR A 56 -3.50 13.66 -3.47
CA TYR A 56 -3.46 12.35 -4.07
C TYR A 56 -3.70 12.42 -5.59
N THR A 57 -2.78 11.86 -6.38
CA THR A 57 -2.80 11.98 -7.85
C THR A 57 -2.54 10.65 -8.56
N GLN A 58 -3.34 9.63 -8.28
CA GLN A 58 -3.27 8.35 -9.02
C GLN A 58 -4.29 8.29 -10.16
N THR A 59 -4.03 7.42 -11.14
CA THR A 59 -5.00 7.15 -12.21
C THR A 59 -6.15 6.32 -11.66
N LYS A 60 -7.37 6.51 -12.20
CA LYS A 60 -8.55 5.72 -11.79
C LYS A 60 -8.31 4.21 -11.87
N VAL A 61 -7.54 3.76 -12.87
CA VAL A 61 -7.21 2.34 -13.06
C VAL A 61 -6.37 1.80 -11.91
N LEU A 62 -5.32 2.52 -11.51
CA LEU A 62 -4.46 2.13 -10.39
C LEU A 62 -5.24 2.15 -9.07
N GLU A 63 -6.12 3.13 -8.91
CA GLU A 63 -6.97 3.26 -7.73
C GLU A 63 -7.91 2.06 -7.55
N SER A 64 -8.58 1.63 -8.64
CA SER A 64 -9.42 0.43 -8.61
C SER A 64 -8.63 -0.84 -8.28
N LYS A 65 -7.38 -0.97 -8.76
CA LYS A 65 -6.51 -2.11 -8.39
C LYS A 65 -6.15 -2.09 -6.90
N ILE A 66 -5.81 -0.93 -6.36
CA ILE A 66 -5.53 -0.76 -4.93
C ILE A 66 -6.74 -1.16 -4.09
N GLU A 67 -7.93 -0.70 -4.46
CA GLU A 67 -9.17 -1.06 -3.77
C GLU A 67 -9.44 -2.56 -3.82
N ALA A 68 -9.25 -3.19 -4.99
CA ALA A 68 -9.41 -4.63 -5.14
C ALA A 68 -8.48 -5.41 -4.20
N VAL A 69 -7.19 -5.02 -4.13
CA VAL A 69 -6.23 -5.65 -3.21
C VAL A 69 -6.64 -5.44 -1.75
N LEU A 70 -7.07 -4.22 -1.36
CA LEU A 70 -7.51 -3.94 0.01
C LEU A 70 -8.77 -4.73 0.41
N ILE A 71 -9.68 -4.96 -0.54
CA ILE A 71 -10.85 -5.83 -0.33
C ILE A 71 -10.38 -7.26 -0.09
N GLU A 72 -9.42 -7.75 -0.86
CA GLU A 72 -8.91 -9.12 -0.72
C GLU A 72 -8.17 -9.32 0.60
N VAL A 73 -7.31 -8.39 1.00
CA VAL A 73 -6.65 -8.37 2.33
C VAL A 73 -7.68 -8.53 3.45
N LYS A 74 -8.82 -7.80 3.37
CA LYS A 74 -9.89 -7.89 4.38
C LYS A 74 -10.63 -9.21 4.33
N LYS A 75 -10.97 -9.71 3.14
CA LYS A 75 -11.72 -10.96 2.96
C LYS A 75 -10.94 -12.18 3.45
N SER A 76 -9.65 -12.22 3.15
CA SER A 76 -8.75 -13.29 3.57
C SER A 76 -8.35 -13.20 5.04
N ASN A 77 -8.75 -12.12 5.74
CA ASN A 77 -8.25 -11.78 7.08
C ASN A 77 -6.71 -11.85 7.12
N TRP A 78 -6.07 -11.44 6.03
CA TRP A 78 -4.64 -11.55 5.86
C TRP A 78 -3.92 -10.52 6.72
N HIS A 79 -2.80 -10.95 7.31
CA HIS A 79 -1.95 -10.10 8.11
C HIS A 79 -0.52 -10.19 7.57
N PRO A 80 0.17 -9.05 7.43
CA PRO A 80 1.54 -9.04 6.93
C PRO A 80 2.47 -9.81 7.86
N PHE A 81 3.44 -10.56 7.31
CA PHE A 81 4.42 -11.29 8.12
C PHE A 81 5.33 -10.37 8.97
N LYS A 82 5.53 -9.14 8.49
CA LYS A 82 6.23 -8.07 9.20
C LYS A 82 5.32 -6.85 9.27
N GLU A 83 5.12 -6.29 10.47
CA GLU A 83 4.36 -5.05 10.60
C GLU A 83 5.01 -3.93 9.78
N ILE A 84 4.18 -3.09 9.15
CA ILE A 84 4.67 -1.96 8.39
C ILE A 84 5.03 -0.85 9.36
N GLU A 85 6.33 -0.66 9.58
CA GLU A 85 6.84 0.44 10.38
C GLU A 85 6.77 1.74 9.59
N TYR A 86 5.99 2.70 10.08
CA TYR A 86 5.99 4.07 9.56
C TYR A 86 6.83 4.92 10.50
N ALA A 87 7.93 5.49 9.99
CA ALA A 87 8.72 6.44 10.76
C ALA A 87 7.81 7.60 11.19
N LYS A 88 7.79 7.92 12.50
CA LYS A 88 7.13 9.13 12.98
C LYS A 88 7.73 10.31 12.23
N VAL A 89 6.89 11.07 11.54
CA VAL A 89 7.29 12.39 11.01
C VAL A 89 7.61 13.25 12.24
N ILE A 90 8.89 13.59 12.41
CA ILE A 90 9.40 14.47 13.49
C ILE A 90 9.24 15.92 13.02
#